data_AF-A0A9E3NXI4-F1
#
_entry.id   AF-A0A9E3NXI4-F1
#
_cell.length_a   1.000
_cell.length_b   1.000
_cell.length_c   1.000
_cell.angle_alpha   90.00
_cell.angle_beta   90.00
_cell.angle_gamma   90.00
#
_symmetry.space_group_name_H-M   'P 1'
#
loop_
_entity.id
_entity.type
_entity.pdbx_description
1 polymer ?
#
loop_
_entity_poly.entity_id
_entity_poly.type
_entity_poly.pdbx_seq_one_letter_code
_entity_poly.pdbx_strand_id
1 'polypeptide(L)'
;MSIAKILPSKPVASEHADAILEIAYLMTAVDGRLGDDELEAYREVVAGVRGKASSADVDALLSRFAGNVAHQEIAERVRAIGPTLPDDLRGLAFKIATALSLVDLDSSRDEEELKDVLIDALGLDDERTDALTQEVYMAFDADA
;
A
#
# COMPACT_ATOMS: atom_id res chain seq x y z
N MET A 1 -15.85 3.44 3.28
CA MET A 1 -15.48 2.42 2.30
C MET A 1 -14.54 1.44 3.00
N SER A 2 -14.65 0.13 2.81
CA SER A 2 -13.80 -0.83 3.54
C SER A 2 -12.77 -1.47 2.63
N ILE A 3 -11.50 -1.47 3.05
CA ILE A 3 -10.40 -2.12 2.33
C ILE A 3 -10.41 -3.65 2.49
N ALA A 4 -11.28 -4.19 3.35
CA ALA A 4 -11.30 -5.60 3.76
C ALA A 4 -11.36 -6.60 2.59
N LYS A 5 -12.02 -6.25 1.48
CA LYS A 5 -12.13 -7.12 0.28
C LYS A 5 -10.83 -7.23 -0.52
N ILE A 6 -9.89 -6.29 -0.32
CA ILE A 6 -8.57 -6.29 -0.96
C ILE A 6 -7.54 -7.07 -0.14
N LEU A 7 -7.78 -7.20 1.17
CA LEU A 7 -6.88 -7.86 2.09
C LEU A 7 -6.70 -9.35 1.74
N PRO A 8 -5.51 -9.90 2.00
CA PRO A 8 -5.25 -11.30 1.69
C PRO A 8 -6.13 -12.20 2.57
N SER A 9 -6.62 -13.31 2.00
CA SER A 9 -7.44 -14.29 2.72
C SER A 9 -6.69 -15.07 3.81
N LYS A 10 -5.36 -14.99 3.80
CA LYS A 10 -4.46 -15.56 4.80
C LYS A 10 -3.33 -14.57 5.09
N PRO A 11 -2.75 -14.59 6.30
CA PRO A 11 -1.60 -13.75 6.61
C PRO A 11 -0.44 -14.00 5.65
N VAL A 12 0.24 -12.93 5.27
CA VAL A 12 1.47 -12.97 4.47
C VAL A 12 2.62 -13.43 5.37
N ALA A 13 3.57 -14.17 4.79
CA ALA A 13 4.79 -14.55 5.50
C ALA A 13 5.50 -13.30 6.05
N SER A 14 6.04 -13.40 7.28
CA SER A 14 6.60 -12.24 7.99
C SER A 14 7.72 -11.54 7.24
N GLU A 15 8.48 -12.29 6.43
CA GLU A 15 9.58 -11.76 5.60
C GLU A 15 9.12 -10.87 4.45
N HIS A 16 7.86 -10.98 4.02
CA HIS A 16 7.28 -10.15 2.94
C HIS A 16 6.22 -9.16 3.45
N ALA A 17 5.62 -9.43 4.60
CA ALA A 17 4.61 -8.57 5.21
C ALA A 17 5.14 -7.14 5.40
N ASP A 18 6.36 -6.99 5.91
CA ASP A 18 6.96 -5.68 6.15
C ASP A 18 7.17 -4.87 4.86
N ALA A 19 7.57 -5.53 3.77
CA ALA A 19 7.74 -4.89 2.47
C ALA A 19 6.41 -4.39 1.90
N ILE A 20 5.35 -5.19 1.99
CA ILE A 20 4.00 -4.78 1.56
C ILE A 20 3.49 -3.61 2.40
N LEU A 21 3.68 -3.65 3.71
CA LEU A 21 3.23 -2.61 4.63
C LEU A 21 4.03 -1.31 4.49
N GLU A 22 5.30 -1.41 4.14
CA GLU A 22 6.13 -0.25 3.84
C GLU A 22 5.72 0.40 2.52
N ILE A 23 5.50 -0.39 1.45
CA ILE A 23 4.95 0.12 0.19
C ILE A 23 3.61 0.81 0.44
N ALA A 24 2.70 0.15 1.18
CA ALA A 24 1.42 0.72 1.54
C ALA A 24 1.56 2.05 2.28
N TYR A 25 2.51 2.17 3.22
CA TYR A 25 2.76 3.43 3.91
C TYR A 25 3.34 4.50 2.98
N LEU A 26 4.36 4.17 2.18
CA LEU A 26 5.06 5.12 1.32
C LEU A 26 4.17 5.70 0.22
N MET A 27 3.20 4.91 -0.26
CA MET A 27 2.25 5.31 -1.29
C MET A 27 1.13 6.21 -0.77
N THR A 28 0.87 6.18 0.54
CA THR A 28 -0.20 6.96 1.18
C THR A 28 0.37 8.18 1.90
N ALA A 29 1.48 8.01 2.62
CA ALA A 29 2.16 9.09 3.31
C ALA A 29 3.22 9.78 2.44
N VAL A 30 2.85 10.24 1.25
CA VAL A 30 3.79 10.89 0.32
C VAL A 30 4.35 12.20 0.90
N ASP A 31 3.56 12.91 1.70
CA ASP A 31 3.97 14.10 2.47
C ASP A 31 4.60 13.75 3.84
N GLY A 32 4.76 12.46 4.13
CA GLY A 32 5.25 11.92 5.38
C GLY A 32 4.20 11.78 6.48
N ARG A 33 2.90 11.96 6.19
CA ARG A 33 1.82 11.85 7.17
C ARG A 33 0.65 11.04 6.61
N LEU A 34 -0.11 10.43 7.51
CA LEU A 34 -1.42 9.85 7.22
C LEU A 34 -2.47 10.70 7.93
N GLY A 35 -3.54 11.05 7.23
CA GLY A 35 -4.77 11.56 7.83
C GLY A 35 -5.47 10.49 8.69
N ASP A 36 -6.51 10.89 9.41
CA ASP A 36 -7.22 9.99 10.34
C ASP A 36 -7.85 8.79 9.63
N ASP A 37 -8.51 9.02 8.48
CA ASP A 37 -9.17 7.97 7.70
C ASP A 37 -8.16 7.01 7.05
N GLU A 38 -7.05 7.54 6.53
CA GLU A 38 -5.95 6.75 5.98
C GLU A 38 -5.25 5.92 7.06
N LEU A 39 -5.09 6.49 8.25
CA LEU A 39 -4.52 5.78 9.39
C LEU A 39 -5.42 4.64 9.88
N GLU A 40 -6.74 4.83 9.88
CA GLU A 40 -7.70 3.77 10.17
C GLU A 40 -7.63 2.65 9.12
N ALA A 41 -7.65 3.01 7.83
CA ALA A 41 -7.50 2.03 6.75
C ALA A 41 -6.14 1.30 6.81
N TYR A 42 -5.06 2.02 7.11
CA TYR A 42 -3.73 1.44 7.27
C TYR A 42 -3.69 0.43 8.42
N ARG A 43 -4.38 0.69 9.55
CA ARG A 43 -4.51 -0.29 10.65
C ARG A 43 -5.19 -1.57 10.19
N GLU A 44 -6.26 -1.47 9.40
CA GLU A 44 -6.92 -2.63 8.81
C GLU A 44 -5.98 -3.43 7.90
N VAL A 45 -5.18 -2.74 7.08
CA VAL A 45 -4.16 -3.35 6.22
C VAL A 45 -3.12 -4.10 7.05
N VAL A 46 -2.55 -3.48 8.10
CA VAL A 46 -1.57 -4.13 8.96
C VAL A 46 -2.16 -5.39 9.60
N ALA A 47 -3.40 -5.31 10.11
CA ALA A 47 -4.09 -6.44 10.70
C ALA A 47 -4.37 -7.56 9.68
N GLY A 48 -4.80 -7.22 8.46
CA GLY A 48 -5.07 -8.21 7.41
C GLY A 48 -3.81 -8.89 6.89
N VAL A 49 -2.75 -8.12 6.62
CA VAL A 49 -1.48 -8.64 6.10
C VAL A 49 -0.77 -9.51 7.14
N ARG A 50 -0.73 -9.10 8.42
CA ARG A 50 -0.08 -9.87 9.50
C ARG A 50 -1.01 -10.89 10.19
N GLY A 51 -2.31 -10.85 9.90
CA GLY A 51 -3.36 -11.63 10.57
C GLY A 51 -3.79 -11.12 11.94
N LYS A 52 -2.96 -10.29 12.59
CA LYS A 52 -3.26 -9.57 13.83
C LYS A 52 -2.25 -8.43 13.99
N ALA A 53 -2.69 -7.34 14.61
CA ALA A 53 -1.82 -6.25 15.01
C ALA A 53 -2.43 -5.54 16.21
N SER A 54 -1.60 -5.23 17.21
CA SER A 54 -1.97 -4.29 18.25
C SER A 54 -1.74 -2.85 17.77
N SER A 55 -2.34 -1.87 18.42
CA SER A 55 -2.07 -0.45 18.14
C SER A 55 -0.58 -0.13 18.27
N ALA A 56 0.10 -0.70 19.28
CA ALA A 56 1.54 -0.52 19.48
C ALA A 56 2.38 -1.09 18.32
N ASP A 57 1.96 -2.19 17.70
CA ASP A 57 2.64 -2.74 16.52
C ASP A 57 2.52 -1.80 15.32
N VAL A 58 1.35 -1.19 15.13
CA VAL A 58 1.12 -0.21 14.07
C VAL A 58 1.94 1.06 14.32
N ASP A 59 1.93 1.58 15.55
CA ASP A 59 2.71 2.78 15.90
C ASP A 59 4.22 2.54 15.71
N ALA A 60 4.71 1.34 16.03
CA ALA A 60 6.10 0.96 15.77
C ALA A 60 6.44 0.91 14.28
N LEU A 61 5.52 0.43 13.43
CA LEU A 61 5.69 0.45 11.97
C LEU A 61 5.71 1.88 11.44
N LEU A 62 4.75 2.71 11.84
CA LEU A 62 4.68 4.10 11.43
C LEU A 62 5.96 4.85 11.83
N SER A 63 6.41 4.69 13.08
CA SER A 63 7.67 5.30 13.53
C SER A 63 8.89 4.81 12.75
N ARG A 64 8.89 3.54 12.30
CA ARG A 64 9.99 2.99 11.49
C ARG A 64 9.96 3.52 10.06
N PHE A 65 8.78 3.70 9.48
CA PHE A 65 8.64 4.12 8.09
C PHE A 65 8.71 5.64 7.90
N ALA A 66 8.19 6.41 8.86
CA ALA A 66 8.09 7.87 8.85
C ALA A 66 9.41 8.63 9.01
N GLY A 67 10.56 7.96 9.07
CA GLY A 67 11.85 8.62 9.31
C GLY A 67 12.17 9.64 8.21
N ASN A 68 11.95 10.94 8.47
CA ASN A 68 12.26 12.12 7.63
C ASN A 68 12.55 11.82 6.16
N VAL A 69 11.55 11.31 5.44
CA VAL A 69 11.72 10.89 4.05
C VAL A 69 11.37 12.07 3.15
N ALA A 70 12.34 12.59 2.41
CA ALA A 70 12.01 13.51 1.32
C ALA A 70 11.28 12.74 0.20
N HIS A 71 10.40 13.38 -0.57
CA HIS A 71 9.67 12.71 -1.66
C HIS A 71 10.58 11.90 -2.61
N GLN A 72 11.78 12.42 -2.93
CA GLN A 72 12.76 11.72 -3.75
C GLN A 72 13.25 10.40 -3.09
N GLU A 73 13.38 10.38 -1.77
CA GLU A 73 13.75 9.20 -0.99
C GLU A 73 12.60 8.17 -0.92
N ILE A 74 11.34 8.60 -1.03
CA ILE A 74 10.17 7.70 -1.12
C ILE A 74 10.25 6.87 -2.40
N ALA A 75 10.44 7.54 -3.54
CA ALA A 75 10.54 6.85 -4.83
C ALA A 75 11.75 5.89 -4.89
N GLU A 76 12.89 6.26 -4.28
CA GLU A 76 14.05 5.38 -4.15
C GLU A 76 13.76 4.14 -3.28
N ARG A 77 13.06 4.32 -2.16
CA ARG A 77 12.65 3.20 -1.29
C ARG A 77 11.67 2.26 -2.00
N VAL A 78 10.67 2.78 -2.71
CA VAL A 78 9.73 1.96 -3.49
C VAL A 78 10.48 1.11 -4.52
N ARG A 79 11.42 1.71 -5.27
CA ARG A 79 12.26 0.98 -6.23
C ARG A 79 13.16 -0.08 -5.59
N ALA A 80 13.60 0.14 -4.35
CA ALA A 80 14.41 -0.83 -3.63
C ALA A 80 13.57 -2.01 -3.10
N ILE A 81 12.34 -1.75 -2.64
CA ILE A 81 11.49 -2.75 -1.98
C ILE A 81 10.73 -3.61 -3.00
N GLY A 82 10.17 -3.00 -4.05
CA GLY A 82 9.33 -3.69 -5.04
C GLY A 82 9.94 -5.00 -5.58
N PRO A 83 11.20 -5.02 -6.03
CA PRO A 83 11.85 -6.21 -6.55
C PRO A 83 12.11 -7.32 -5.52
N THR A 84 12.05 -7.02 -4.22
CA THR A 84 12.22 -8.02 -3.14
C THR A 84 10.99 -8.88 -2.94
N LEU A 85 9.84 -8.47 -3.47
CA LEU A 85 8.60 -9.21 -3.38
C LEU A 85 8.56 -10.37 -4.40
N PRO A 86 8.13 -11.57 -3.97
CA PRO A 86 7.72 -12.64 -4.85
C PRO A 86 6.64 -12.20 -5.83
N ASP A 87 6.68 -12.73 -7.06
CA ASP A 87 5.78 -12.33 -8.16
C ASP A 87 4.29 -12.42 -7.78
N ASP A 88 3.90 -13.42 -6.99
CA ASP A 88 2.52 -13.63 -6.52
C ASP A 88 2.07 -12.60 -5.48
N LEU A 89 2.99 -11.92 -4.81
CA LEU A 89 2.71 -10.86 -3.83
C LEU A 89 2.73 -9.45 -4.43
N ARG A 90 3.32 -9.26 -5.61
CA ARG A 90 3.42 -7.93 -6.24
C ARG A 90 2.05 -7.35 -6.58
N GLY A 91 1.15 -8.18 -7.11
CA GLY A 91 -0.22 -7.75 -7.38
C GLY A 91 -0.99 -7.40 -6.10
N LEU A 92 -0.73 -8.09 -4.99
CA LEU A 92 -1.33 -7.76 -3.69
C LEU A 92 -0.80 -6.40 -3.18
N ALA A 93 0.51 -6.17 -3.25
CA ALA A 93 1.12 -4.90 -2.85
C ALA A 93 0.54 -3.72 -3.64
N PHE A 94 0.42 -3.87 -4.96
CA PHE A 94 -0.19 -2.85 -5.82
C PHE A 94 -1.65 -2.56 -5.45
N LYS A 95 -2.47 -3.60 -5.23
CA LYS A 95 -3.88 -3.41 -4.87
C LYS A 95 -4.05 -2.74 -3.51
N ILE A 96 -3.23 -3.10 -2.51
CA ILE A 96 -3.28 -2.47 -1.20
C ILE A 96 -2.91 -0.99 -1.29
N ALA A 97 -1.82 -0.65 -2.00
CA ALA A 97 -1.40 0.73 -2.18
C ALA A 97 -2.49 1.55 -2.91
N THR A 98 -3.03 1.01 -4.00
CA THR A 98 -4.10 1.66 -4.78
C THR A 98 -5.39 1.81 -3.97
N ALA A 99 -5.73 0.84 -3.12
CA ALA A 99 -6.90 0.93 -2.28
C ALA A 99 -6.76 2.00 -1.19
N LEU A 100 -5.57 2.18 -0.62
CA LEU A 100 -5.31 3.23 0.35
C LEU A 100 -5.36 4.63 -0.28
N SER A 101 -4.82 4.80 -1.49
CA SER A 101 -4.89 6.08 -2.22
C SER A 101 -6.32 6.48 -2.66
N LEU A 102 -7.32 5.63 -2.43
CA LEU A 102 -8.73 5.93 -2.70
C LEU A 102 -9.51 6.28 -1.43
N VAL A 103 -8.88 6.24 -0.25
CA VAL A 103 -9.56 6.46 1.02
C VAL A 103 -9.97 7.91 1.21
N ASP A 104 -9.11 8.86 0.84
CA ASP A 104 -9.37 10.30 0.96
C ASP A 104 -9.98 10.92 -0.31
N LEU A 105 -10.00 10.17 -1.42
CA LEU A 105 -10.47 10.58 -2.76
C LEU A 105 -9.74 11.81 -3.34
N ASP A 106 -8.54 12.14 -2.82
CA ASP A 106 -7.77 13.30 -3.26
C ASP A 106 -6.39 12.89 -3.78
N SER A 107 -6.37 12.38 -5.02
CA SER A 107 -5.10 12.02 -5.67
C SER A 107 -4.32 13.26 -6.09
N SER A 108 -3.13 13.45 -5.53
CA SER A 108 -2.20 14.49 -5.99
C SER A 108 -1.36 14.03 -7.20
N ARG A 109 -0.78 14.99 -7.93
CA ARG A 109 0.15 14.68 -9.03
C ARG A 109 1.38 13.88 -8.56
N ASP A 110 1.83 14.15 -7.33
CA ASP A 110 2.99 13.48 -6.76
C ASP A 110 2.68 11.99 -6.46
N GLU A 111 1.44 11.67 -6.10
CA GLU A 111 0.97 10.28 -5.97
C GLU A 111 0.83 9.57 -7.32
N GLU A 112 0.35 10.26 -8.36
CA GLU A 112 0.31 9.70 -9.72
C GLU A 112 1.72 9.35 -10.21
N GLU A 113 2.68 10.27 -10.07
CA GLU A 113 4.08 10.03 -10.44
C GLU A 113 4.70 8.89 -9.59
N LEU A 114 4.35 8.80 -8.30
CA LEU A 114 4.82 7.71 -7.44
C LEU A 114 4.16 6.37 -7.79
N LYS A 115 2.93 6.36 -8.28
CA LYS A 115 2.23 5.15 -8.73
C LYS A 115 2.92 4.53 -9.95
N ASP A 116 3.39 5.35 -10.89
CA ASP A 116 4.20 4.87 -12.01
C ASP A 116 5.50 4.21 -11.51
N VAL A 117 6.16 4.82 -10.52
CA VAL A 117 7.35 4.23 -9.88
C VAL A 117 7.04 2.89 -9.23
N LEU A 118 5.88 2.75 -8.58
CA LEU A 118 5.45 1.49 -7.98
C LEU A 118 5.21 0.41 -9.04
N ILE A 119 4.50 0.74 -10.13
CA ILE A 119 4.23 -0.17 -11.25
C ILE A 119 5.54 -0.72 -11.81
N ASP A 120 6.49 0.17 -12.09
CA ASP A 120 7.82 -0.19 -12.57
C ASP A 120 8.59 -1.06 -11.55
N ALA A 121 8.58 -0.67 -10.27
CA ALA A 121 9.31 -1.40 -9.21
C ALA A 121 8.76 -2.82 -8.98
N LEU A 122 7.46 -3.01 -9.20
CA LEU A 122 6.81 -4.31 -9.14
C LEU A 122 6.94 -5.10 -10.46
N GLY A 123 7.38 -4.45 -11.54
CA GLY A 123 7.47 -5.07 -12.86
C GLY A 123 6.11 -5.51 -13.38
N LEU A 124 5.07 -4.70 -13.13
CA LEU A 124 3.73 -4.92 -13.66
C LEU A 124 3.64 -4.31 -15.06
N ASP A 125 3.01 -5.02 -15.99
CA ASP A 125 2.66 -4.47 -17.30
C ASP A 125 1.31 -3.72 -17.25
N ASP A 126 1.01 -2.99 -18.31
CA ASP A 126 -0.22 -2.18 -18.42
C ASP A 126 -1.47 -3.05 -18.26
N GLU A 127 -1.52 -4.22 -18.91
CA GLU A 127 -2.67 -5.13 -18.86
C GLU A 127 -2.93 -5.61 -17.44
N ARG A 128 -1.86 -5.99 -16.72
CA ARG A 128 -1.98 -6.44 -15.32
C ARG A 128 -2.35 -5.29 -14.40
N THR A 129 -1.79 -4.11 -14.63
CA THR A 129 -2.06 -2.89 -13.86
C THR A 129 -3.54 -2.48 -13.98
N ASP A 130 -4.07 -2.47 -15.20
CA ASP A 130 -5.48 -2.17 -15.48
C ASP A 130 -6.42 -3.19 -14.81
N ALA A 131 -6.11 -4.48 -14.94
CA ALA A 131 -6.90 -5.54 -14.32
C ALA A 131 -6.94 -5.41 -12.80
N LEU A 132 -5.79 -5.18 -12.16
CA LEU A 132 -5.71 -5.01 -10.70
C LEU A 132 -6.41 -3.73 -10.23
N THR A 133 -6.30 -2.65 -10.99
CA THR A 133 -6.98 -1.38 -10.70
C THR A 133 -8.50 -1.57 -10.76
N GLN A 134 -9.02 -2.28 -11.77
CA GLN A 134 -10.45 -2.62 -11.85
C GLN A 134 -10.90 -3.51 -10.69
N GLU A 135 -10.11 -4.49 -10.27
CA GLU A 135 -10.40 -5.30 -9.08
C GLU A 135 -10.58 -4.42 -7.83
N VAL A 136 -9.74 -3.39 -7.67
CA VAL A 136 -9.84 -2.44 -6.55
C VAL A 136 -11.12 -1.62 -6.64
N TYR A 137 -11.42 -1.00 -7.79
CA TYR A 137 -12.64 -0.21 -7.95
C TYR A 137 -13.91 -1.04 -7.71
N MET A 138 -13.98 -2.26 -8.25
CA MET A 138 -15.13 -3.15 -8.02
C MET A 138 -15.32 -3.51 -6.56
N ALA A 139 -14.23 -3.66 -5.79
CA ALA A 139 -14.32 -3.94 -4.36
C ALA A 139 -14.95 -2.77 -3.60
N PHE A 140 -14.61 -1.53 -3.98
CA PHE A 140 -15.13 -0.29 -3.38
C PHE A 140 -16.58 -0.01 -3.80
N ASP A 141 -16.92 -0.19 -5.08
CA ASP A 141 -18.29 -0.01 -5.59
C ASP A 141 -19.27 -1.02 -4.99
N ALA A 142 -18.81 -2.24 -4.68
CA ALA A 142 -19.65 -3.26 -4.06
C ALA A 142 -20.01 -2.96 -2.59
N ASP A 143 -19.47 -1.90 -1.99
CA ASP A 143 -19.80 -1.41 -0.64
C ASP A 143 -20.55 -0.06 -0.64
N ALA A 144 -20.89 0.48 -1.83
CA ALA A 144 -21.68 1.71 -2.02
C ALA A 144 -23.18 1.42 -2.20
#